data_AF-A0A847E267-F1
#
_entry.id   AF-A0A847E267-F1
#
_cell.length_a   1.000
_cell.length_b   1.000
_cell.length_c   1.000
_cell.angle_alpha   90.00
_cell.angle_beta   90.00
_cell.angle_gamma   90.00
#
_symmetry.space_group_name_H-M   'P 1'
#
loop_
_entity.id
_entity.type
_entity.pdbx_description
1 polymer ?
#
loop_
_entity_poly.entity_id
_entity_poly.type
_entity_poly.pdbx_seq_one_letter_code
_entity_poly.pdbx_strand_id
1 'polypeptide(L)' 'MLLPSIDKLLTIVDSKFTLVTIISRRSREITKTGYSQINHKDLKSVTSLGKALEEVAEGLILVK' A
#
# COMPACT_ATOMS: atom_id res chain seq x y z
N MET A 1 3.22 3.38 -14.78
CA MET A 1 2.02 2.56 -14.49
C MET A 1 1.91 2.43 -12.98
N LEU A 2 0.75 2.71 -12.38
CA LEU A 2 0.54 2.45 -10.95
C LEU A 2 0.54 0.93 -10.75
N LEU A 3 1.43 0.44 -9.92
CA LEU A 3 1.46 -0.96 -9.49
C LEU A 3 1.10 -0.96 -8.01
N PRO A 4 0.12 -1.78 -7.56
CA PRO A 4 -0.76 -2.71 -8.28
C PRO A 4 -2.03 -2.04 -8.86
N SER A 5 -2.82 -2.82 -9.61
CA SER A 5 -4.10 -2.38 -10.20
C SER A 5 -5.16 -2.09 -9.13
N ILE A 6 -6.00 -1.08 -9.37
CA ILE A 6 -7.06 -0.63 -8.45
C ILE A 6 -8.07 -1.75 -8.15
N ASP A 7 -8.44 -2.56 -9.14
CA ASP A 7 -9.42 -3.65 -8.95
C ASP A 7 -8.93 -4.71 -7.94
N LYS A 8 -7.62 -5.00 -7.93
CA LYS A 8 -7.02 -5.93 -6.95
C LYS A 8 -7.15 -5.36 -5.53
N LEU A 9 -6.95 -4.05 -5.38
CA LEU A 9 -7.04 -3.37 -4.08
C LEU A 9 -8.47 -3.30 -3.57
N LEU A 10 -9.45 -3.10 -4.45
CA LEU A 10 -10.87 -3.08 -4.10
C LEU A 10 -11.43 -4.47 -3.76
N THR A 11 -10.71 -5.54 -4.07
CA THR A 11 -11.04 -6.89 -3.59
C THR A 11 -10.69 -7.08 -2.10
N ILE A 12 -9.75 -6.28 -1.59
CA ILE A 12 -9.22 -6.37 -0.22
C ILE A 12 -9.88 -5.33 0.69
N VAL A 13 -10.22 -4.16 0.13
CA VAL A 13 -10.79 -3.03 0.87
C VAL A 13 -12.16 -2.69 0.32
N ASP A 14 -13.17 -2.66 1.19
CA ASP A 14 -14.59 -2.53 0.83
C ASP A 14 -14.96 -1.22 0.12
N SER A 15 -14.13 -0.18 0.27
CA SER A 15 -14.43 1.16 -0.27
C SER A 15 -13.20 1.88 -0.81
N LYS A 16 -13.40 2.57 -1.93
CA LYS A 16 -12.42 3.48 -2.54
C LYS A 16 -11.92 4.54 -1.55
N PHE A 17 -12.80 5.07 -0.69
CA PHE A 17 -12.43 6.09 0.28
C PHE A 17 -11.53 5.52 1.37
N THR A 18 -11.90 4.36 1.90
CA THR A 18 -11.11 3.63 2.89
C THR A 18 -9.72 3.30 2.34
N LEU A 19 -9.66 2.83 1.08
CA LEU A 19 -8.41 2.56 0.38
C LEU A 19 -7.51 3.81 0.33
N VAL A 20 -8.04 4.95 -0.11
CA VAL A 20 -7.29 6.21 -0.20
C VAL A 20 -6.80 6.67 1.17
N THR A 21 -7.63 6.59 2.22
CA THR A 21 -7.25 6.99 3.58
C THR A 21 -6.11 6.12 4.11
N ILE A 22 -6.20 4.80 3.94
CA ILE A 22 -5.18 3.84 4.40
C ILE A 22 -3.86 4.08 3.69
N ILE A 23 -3.87 4.12 2.35
CA ILE A 23 -2.66 4.33 1.54
C ILE A 23 -2.00 5.65 1.92
N SER A 24 -2.79 6.72 2.07
CA SER A 24 -2.25 8.05 2.41
C SER A 24 -1.57 8.04 3.77
N ARG A 25 -2.19 7.41 4.77
CA ARG A 25 -1.63 7.31 6.12
C ARG A 25 -0.35 6.48 6.12
N ARG A 26 -0.39 5.34 5.44
CA ARG A 26 0.73 4.39 5.36
C ARG A 26 1.92 4.95 4.58
N SER A 27 1.68 5.59 3.44
CA SER A 27 2.72 6.27 2.67
C SER A 27 3.46 7.31 3.52
N ARG A 28 2.74 8.03 4.37
CA ARG A 28 3.33 9.00 5.31
C ARG A 28 4.20 8.33 6.37
N GLU A 29 3.78 7.18 6.91
CA GLU A 29 4.58 6.39 7.85
C GLU A 29 5.86 5.86 7.20
N ILE A 30 5.78 5.30 6.00
CA ILE A 30 6.95 4.81 5.24
C ILE A 30 7.91 5.95 4.96
N THR A 31 7.40 7.14 4.62
CA THR A 31 8.24 8.32 4.37
C THR A 31 8.96 8.79 5.64
N LYS A 32 8.30 8.70 6.81
CA LYS A 32 8.89 9.11 8.10
C LYS A 32 9.89 8.09 8.65
N THR A 33 9.58 6.81 8.54
CA THR A 33 10.36 5.72 9.17
C THR A 33 11.39 5.10 8.22
N GLY A 34 11.21 5.28 6.91
CA GLY A 34 11.99 4.57 5.89
C GLY A 34 11.71 3.08 5.81
N TYR A 35 10.82 2.55 6.67
CA TYR A 35 10.54 1.14 6.81
C TYR A 35 9.34 0.72 5.97
N SER A 36 9.47 -0.40 5.26
CA SER A 36 8.38 -1.08 4.56
C SER A 36 8.30 -2.51 5.06
N GLN A 37 7.07 -3.04 5.13
CA GLN A 37 6.80 -4.42 5.53
C GLN A 37 7.12 -5.42 4.41
N ILE A 38 7.22 -4.95 3.16
CA ILE A 38 7.59 -5.79 2.03
C ILE A 38 9.10 -5.96 1.97
N ASN A 39 9.52 -7.19 1.68
CA ASN A 39 10.91 -7.52 1.53
C ASN A 39 11.53 -6.81 0.32
N HIS A 40 12.76 -6.31 0.45
CA HIS A 40 13.40 -5.50 -0.60
C HIS A 40 13.52 -6.18 -1.98
N LYS A 41 13.42 -7.52 -2.03
CA LYS A 41 13.49 -8.31 -3.27
C LYS A 41 12.18 -8.31 -4.07
N ASP A 42 11.05 -8.19 -3.39
CA ASP A 42 9.72 -8.24 -3.98
C ASP A 42 9.14 -6.83 -4.25
N LEU A 43 9.81 -5.81 -3.70
CA LEU A 43 9.43 -4.42 -3.82
C LEU A 43 9.62 -3.93 -5.27
N LYS A 44 8.51 -3.72 -5.98
CA LYS A 44 8.55 -3.21 -7.37
C LYS A 44 8.50 -1.69 -7.39
N SER A 45 7.96 -1.09 -6.34
CA SER A 45 7.77 0.34 -6.21
C SER A 45 8.88 1.05 -5.43
N VAL A 46 9.45 2.09 -6.04
CA VAL A 46 10.48 2.92 -5.40
C VAL A 46 9.87 3.99 -4.48
N THR A 47 8.69 4.50 -4.82
CA THR A 47 8.01 5.57 -4.07
C THR A 47 7.28 5.02 -2.84
N SER A 48 7.21 5.81 -1.77
CA SER A 48 6.47 5.44 -0.55
C SER A 48 4.99 5.13 -0.81
N LEU A 49 4.38 5.81 -1.80
CA LEU A 49 3.01 5.54 -2.22
C LEU A 49 2.88 4.15 -2.86
N GLY A 50 3.78 3.77 -3.77
CA GLY A 50 3.75 2.45 -4.40
C GLY A 50 4.03 1.33 -3.40
N LYS A 51 4.95 1.56 -2.44
CA LYS A 51 5.19 0.61 -1.34
C LYS A 51 3.94 0.39 -0.49
N ALA A 52 3.23 1.47 -0.14
CA ALA A 52 1.97 1.38 0.60
C ALA A 52 0.88 0.64 -0.20
N LEU A 53 0.79 0.89 -1.51
CA LEU A 53 -0.14 0.18 -2.40
C LEU A 53 0.17 -1.32 -2.49
N GLU A 54 1.44 -1.70 -2.58
CA GLU A 54 1.86 -3.10 -2.56
C GLU A 54 1.56 -3.77 -1.22
N GLU A 55 1.78 -3.08 -0.09
CA GLU A 55 1.48 -3.61 1.24
C GLU A 55 -0.01 -3.89 1.44
N VAL A 56 -0.89 -3.02 0.90
CA VAL A 56 -2.34 -3.28 0.88
C VAL A 56 -2.64 -4.50 -0.01
N ALA A 57 -2.00 -4.61 -1.18
CA ALA A 57 -2.26 -5.70 -2.12
C ALA A 57 -1.81 -7.09 -1.64
N GLU A 58 -0.82 -7.14 -0.75
CA GLU A 58 -0.36 -8.36 -0.07
C GLU A 58 -1.14 -8.65 1.23
N GLY A 59 -2.10 -7.79 1.60
CA GLY A 59 -2.90 -7.97 2.82
C GLY A 59 -2.10 -7.77 4.11
N LEU A 60 -0.98 -7.06 4.06
CA LEU A 60 -0.09 -6.82 5.21
C LEU A 60 -0.62 -5.73 6.16
N ILE A 61 -1.65 -5.01 5.74
CA ILE A 61 -2.29 -3.94 6.51
C ILE A 61 -3.64 -4.43 7.01
N LEU A 62 -3.76 -4.54 8.33
CA LEU A 62 -5.03 -4.81 9.01
C LEU A 62 -5.92 -3.57 8.91
N VAL A 63 -6.95 -3.67 8.07
CA VAL A 63 -8.04 -2.71 8.00
C VAL A 63 -9.06 -3.11 9.07
N LYS A 64 -9.28 -2.24 10.05
CA LYS A 64 -10.18 -2.46 11.18
C LYS A 64 -11.30 -1.43 11.17
#